data_AF-A0A0F9N8U5-F1
#
_entry.id   AF-A0A0F9N8U5-F1
#
_cell.length_a   1.000
_cell.length_b   1.000
_cell.length_c   1.000
_cell.angle_alpha   90.00
_cell.angle_beta   90.00
_cell.angle_gamma   90.00
#
_symmetry.space_group_name_H-M   'P 1'
#
loop_
_entity.id
_entity.type
_entity.pdbx_description
1 polymer ?
#
loop_
_entity_poly.entity_id
_entity_poly.type
_entity_poly.pdbx_seq_one_letter_code
_entity_poly.pdbx_strand_id
1 'polypeptide(L)'
;MDIDLDLKTDFDPLEIFKGATRASMVKNQDLVKHNVGIYFQTIPVDAMTGLAAIPYKDAERLNYFKIDFLHLSLLDYFESKEEIKILLNKDPDWKLLQNPELVKKLFQVHNHFDLLQQVQPNDVETLADVIAMLRPRKRGLLKNYLRDRKKVRPFLYRQDDEDKSSFKKGHAIAYSLNVVLQLHLIKAGIM
;
A
#
# COMPACT_ATOMS: atom_id res chain seq x y z
N MET A 1 -15.52 -4.84 3.96
CA MET A 1 -14.89 -3.51 3.91
C MET A 1 -13.43 -3.73 4.27
N ASP A 2 -12.51 -3.22 3.47
CA ASP A 2 -11.06 -3.40 3.68
C ASP A 2 -10.51 -2.11 4.29
N ILE A 3 -10.03 -2.18 5.52
CA ILE A 3 -9.41 -1.06 6.23
C ILE A 3 -7.96 -1.44 6.50
N ASP A 4 -7.06 -0.76 5.79
CA ASP A 4 -5.62 -0.92 5.92
C ASP A 4 -5.02 0.28 6.65
N LEU A 5 -4.17 0.02 7.63
CA LEU A 5 -3.41 1.01 8.38
C LEU A 5 -1.92 0.71 8.28
N ASP A 6 -1.18 1.53 7.55
CA ASP A 6 0.28 1.47 7.52
C ASP A 6 0.86 2.01 8.84
N LEU A 7 1.69 1.20 9.50
CA LEU A 7 2.33 1.51 10.78
C LEU A 7 3.79 1.10 10.76
N LYS A 8 4.52 1.56 11.79
CA LYS A 8 5.91 1.16 12.03
C LYS A 8 6.03 -0.36 12.18
N THR A 9 7.22 -0.87 11.92
CA THR A 9 7.49 -2.32 11.93
C THR A 9 7.43 -2.95 13.32
N ASP A 10 7.57 -2.15 14.37
CA ASP A 10 7.51 -2.56 15.77
C ASP A 10 6.11 -2.48 16.40
N PHE A 11 5.13 -1.94 15.69
CA PHE A 11 3.78 -1.75 16.23
C PHE A 11 3.06 -3.09 16.44
N ASP A 12 2.54 -3.36 17.64
CA ASP A 12 1.59 -4.47 17.86
C ASP A 12 0.20 -3.94 18.26
N PRO A 13 -0.84 -4.12 17.43
CA PRO A 13 -2.20 -3.70 17.78
C PRO A 13 -2.72 -4.35 19.08
N LEU A 14 -2.27 -5.56 19.44
CA LEU A 14 -2.73 -6.26 20.64
C LEU A 14 -2.12 -5.70 21.93
N GLU A 15 -1.07 -4.88 21.83
CA GLU A 15 -0.55 -4.16 23.00
C GLU A 15 -1.50 -3.06 23.46
N ILE A 16 -2.21 -2.45 22.52
CA ILE A 16 -3.15 -1.36 22.75
C ILE A 16 -4.57 -1.89 22.92
N PHE A 17 -4.99 -2.79 22.03
CA PHE A 17 -6.35 -3.32 21.96
C PHE A 17 -6.45 -4.71 22.57
N LYS A 18 -6.39 -4.79 23.91
CA LYS A 18 -6.36 -6.07 24.66
C LYS A 18 -7.55 -7.00 24.43
N GLY A 19 -8.69 -6.48 24.00
CA GLY A 19 -9.89 -7.27 23.69
C GLY A 19 -9.99 -7.71 22.22
N ALA A 20 -9.04 -7.31 21.38
CA ALA A 20 -9.04 -7.68 19.97
C ALA A 20 -8.44 -9.07 19.76
N THR A 21 -8.86 -9.76 18.70
CA THR A 21 -8.42 -11.11 18.38
C THR A 21 -7.59 -11.09 17.09
N ARG A 22 -6.42 -11.74 17.10
CA ARG A 22 -5.61 -11.88 15.89
C ARG A 22 -6.30 -12.80 14.90
N ALA A 23 -6.45 -12.33 13.65
CA ALA A 23 -6.97 -13.16 12.58
C ALA A 23 -6.04 -14.35 12.32
N SER A 24 -6.60 -15.41 11.77
CA SER A 24 -5.88 -16.62 11.41
C SER A 24 -6.00 -16.91 9.91
N MET A 25 -5.12 -17.78 9.43
CA MET A 25 -5.21 -18.38 8.11
C MET A 25 -4.82 -19.85 8.21
N VAL A 26 -5.23 -20.65 7.22
CA VAL A 26 -4.81 -22.06 7.13
C VAL A 26 -3.59 -22.15 6.21
N LYS A 27 -2.52 -22.75 6.73
CA LYS A 27 -1.32 -23.08 5.94
C LYS A 27 -0.89 -24.49 6.26
N ASN A 28 -0.76 -25.34 5.24
CA ASN A 28 -0.41 -26.76 5.40
C ASN A 28 -1.34 -27.50 6.38
N GLN A 29 -2.65 -27.20 6.35
CA GLN A 29 -3.67 -27.74 7.27
C GLN A 29 -3.57 -27.24 8.72
N ASP A 30 -2.58 -26.43 9.07
CA ASP A 30 -2.45 -25.82 10.39
C ASP A 30 -3.06 -24.42 10.45
N LEU A 31 -3.63 -24.09 11.61
CA LEU A 31 -4.08 -22.74 11.94
C LEU A 31 -2.86 -21.89 12.30
N VAL A 32 -2.56 -20.90 11.46
CA VAL A 32 -1.42 -19.99 11.67
C VAL A 32 -1.88 -18.54 11.75
N LYS A 33 -1.05 -17.70 12.38
CA LYS A 33 -1.35 -16.26 12.51
C LYS A 33 -1.50 -15.62 11.12
N HIS A 34 -2.52 -14.78 10.96
CA HIS A 34 -2.55 -13.82 9.86
C HIS A 34 -1.50 -12.74 10.13
N ASN A 35 -0.82 -12.27 9.09
CA ASN A 35 0.32 -11.37 9.26
C ASN A 35 -0.09 -10.02 9.88
N VAL A 36 -1.25 -9.48 9.49
CA VAL A 36 -1.64 -8.09 9.76
C VAL A 36 -3.05 -7.92 10.30
N GLY A 37 -3.86 -8.98 10.29
CA GLY A 37 -5.31 -8.86 10.42
C GLY A 37 -5.76 -9.01 11.86
N ILE A 38 -6.62 -8.11 12.32
CA ILE A 38 -7.14 -8.08 13.69
C ILE A 38 -8.66 -7.90 13.67
N TYR A 39 -9.36 -8.71 14.46
CA TYR A 39 -10.80 -8.59 14.70
C TYR A 39 -11.08 -7.80 15.97
N PHE A 40 -11.97 -6.81 15.85
CA PHE A 40 -12.53 -6.07 16.98
C PHE A 40 -13.92 -6.56 17.37
N GLN A 41 -14.51 -7.43 16.55
CA GLN A 41 -15.75 -8.14 16.85
C GLN A 41 -15.45 -9.38 17.69
N THR A 42 -16.42 -9.77 18.52
CA THR A 42 -16.38 -11.06 19.22
C THR A 42 -16.42 -12.19 18.21
N ILE A 43 -15.30 -12.88 18.04
CA ILE A 43 -15.11 -14.01 17.12
C ILE A 43 -14.65 -15.23 17.94
N PRO A 44 -15.06 -16.47 17.57
CA PRO A 44 -14.54 -17.66 18.22
C PRO A 44 -13.01 -17.70 18.18
N VAL A 45 -12.40 -18.05 19.32
CA VAL A 45 -10.94 -18.11 19.51
C VAL A 45 -10.54 -19.56 19.73
N ASP A 46 -9.48 -19.98 19.07
CA ASP A 46 -8.86 -21.27 19.33
C ASP A 46 -8.10 -21.23 20.66
N ALA A 47 -8.49 -22.09 21.60
CA ALA A 47 -7.98 -22.05 22.97
C ALA A 47 -6.48 -22.41 23.08
N MET A 48 -5.93 -23.11 22.09
CA MET A 48 -4.52 -23.53 22.10
C MET A 48 -3.60 -22.42 21.58
N THR A 49 -4.01 -21.72 20.53
CA THR A 49 -3.19 -20.71 19.84
C THR A 49 -3.53 -19.27 20.19
N GLY A 50 -4.73 -19.01 20.72
CA GLY A 50 -5.24 -17.66 20.97
C GLY A 50 -5.60 -16.88 19.68
N LEU A 51 -5.61 -17.55 18.53
CA LEU A 51 -5.99 -16.96 17.24
C LEU A 51 -7.50 -17.10 17.01
N ALA A 52 -8.05 -16.33 16.07
CA ALA A 52 -9.40 -16.57 15.58
C ALA A 52 -9.54 -18.03 15.09
N ALA A 53 -10.49 -18.78 15.65
CA ALA A 53 -10.74 -20.18 15.25
C ALA A 53 -11.28 -20.29 13.83
N ILE A 54 -11.88 -19.21 13.31
CA ILE A 54 -12.40 -19.13 11.94
C ILE A 54 -11.34 -18.44 11.06
N PRO A 55 -10.78 -19.13 10.05
CA PRO A 55 -9.83 -18.53 9.11
C PRO A 55 -10.41 -17.32 8.38
N TYR A 56 -9.58 -16.32 8.10
CA TYR A 56 -10.06 -15.01 7.63
C TYR A 56 -10.93 -15.06 6.36
N LYS A 57 -10.65 -15.99 5.43
CA LYS A 57 -11.44 -16.16 4.19
C LYS A 57 -12.86 -16.63 4.46
N ASP A 58 -13.05 -17.46 5.49
CA ASP A 58 -14.36 -17.97 5.89
C ASP A 58 -15.06 -16.97 6.80
N ALA A 59 -14.31 -16.29 7.67
CA ALA A 59 -14.83 -15.27 8.56
C ALA A 59 -15.49 -14.12 7.78
N GLU A 60 -14.92 -13.68 6.66
CA GLU A 60 -15.52 -12.64 5.80
C GLU A 60 -16.91 -13.06 5.28
N ARG A 61 -17.10 -14.34 4.93
CA ARG A 61 -18.40 -14.87 4.48
C ARG A 61 -19.46 -14.88 5.58
N LEU A 62 -19.02 -14.86 6.84
CA LEU A 62 -19.86 -14.79 8.03
C LEU A 62 -20.05 -13.33 8.52
N ASN A 63 -19.66 -12.34 7.71
CA ASN A 63 -19.70 -10.91 8.03
C ASN A 63 -18.79 -10.50 9.20
N TYR A 64 -17.73 -11.26 9.45
CA TYR A 64 -16.64 -10.77 10.28
C TYR A 64 -15.77 -9.81 9.48
N PHE A 65 -15.47 -8.65 10.07
CA PHE A 65 -14.63 -7.63 9.48
C PHE A 65 -13.36 -7.47 10.31
N LYS A 66 -12.22 -7.66 9.64
CA LYS A 66 -10.89 -7.37 10.21
C LYS A 66 -10.44 -5.98 9.80
N ILE A 67 -9.53 -5.42 10.59
CA ILE A 67 -8.69 -4.28 10.21
C ILE A 67 -7.28 -4.83 10.02
N ASP A 68 -6.65 -4.47 8.91
CA ASP A 68 -5.28 -4.87 8.59
C ASP A 68 -4.30 -3.78 9.03
N PHE A 69 -3.46 -4.10 10.01
CA PHE A 69 -2.36 -3.27 10.50
C PHE A 69 -1.10 -3.67 9.74
N LEU A 70 -0.84 -2.98 8.64
CA LEU A 70 0.29 -3.24 7.75
C LEU A 70 1.58 -2.66 8.35
N HIS A 71 2.69 -3.38 8.22
CA HIS A 71 4.01 -2.88 8.60
C HIS A 71 4.71 -2.29 7.39
N LEU A 72 5.02 -1.00 7.47
CA LEU A 72 5.69 -0.23 6.42
C LEU A 72 7.00 0.33 6.97
N SER A 73 8.13 -0.26 6.59
CA SER A 73 9.46 0.13 7.08
C SER A 73 9.85 1.58 6.74
N LEU A 74 9.21 2.20 5.75
CA LEU A 74 9.36 3.63 5.50
C LEU A 74 8.99 4.46 6.74
N LEU A 75 8.00 4.03 7.52
CA LEU A 75 7.54 4.76 8.69
C LEU A 75 8.53 4.71 9.85
N ASP A 76 9.48 3.77 9.84
CA ASP A 76 10.51 3.64 10.88
C ASP A 76 11.50 4.82 10.85
N TYR A 77 11.62 5.52 9.71
CA TYR A 77 12.47 6.70 9.56
C TYR A 77 11.86 7.99 10.14
N PHE A 78 10.60 7.96 10.59
CA PHE A 78 9.88 9.14 11.07
C PHE A 78 9.57 9.03 12.55
N GLU A 79 9.77 10.11 13.31
CA GLU A 79 9.44 10.13 14.73
C GLU A 79 7.96 10.43 14.98
N SER A 80 7.35 11.23 14.09
CA SER A 80 5.98 11.73 14.26
C SER A 80 5.19 11.84 12.95
N LYS A 81 3.86 11.87 13.06
CA LYS A 81 2.98 12.15 11.91
C LYS A 81 3.15 13.60 11.41
N GLU A 82 3.53 14.50 12.31
CA GLU A 82 3.75 15.92 12.04
C GLU A 82 4.95 16.10 11.10
N GLU A 83 6.04 15.36 11.31
CA GLU A 83 7.19 15.32 10.40
C GLU A 83 6.77 14.88 8.99
N ILE A 84 6.00 13.79 8.89
CA ILE A 84 5.46 13.29 7.63
C ILE A 84 4.61 14.37 6.93
N LYS A 85 3.70 15.03 7.65
CA LYS A 85 2.87 16.10 7.08
C LYS A 85 3.72 17.27 6.57
N ILE A 86 4.75 17.67 7.30
CA ILE A 86 5.67 18.75 6.88
C ILE A 86 6.34 18.40 5.56
N LEU A 87 6.81 17.15 5.41
CA LEU A 87 7.46 16.70 4.17
C LEU A 87 6.48 16.53 3.01
N LEU A 88 5.28 16.01 3.25
CA LEU A 88 4.25 15.87 2.22
C LEU A 88 3.72 17.22 1.71
N ASN A 89 3.82 18.28 2.52
CA ASN A 89 3.50 19.66 2.10
C ASN A 89 4.63 20.33 1.29
N LYS A 90 5.75 19.64 1.06
CA LYS A 90 6.88 20.14 0.26
C LYS A 90 7.06 19.24 -0.96
N ASP A 91 7.24 19.85 -2.13
CA ASP A 91 7.61 19.09 -3.32
C ASP A 91 8.98 18.42 -3.12
N PRO A 92 9.11 17.12 -3.45
CA PRO A 92 10.39 16.44 -3.46
C PRO A 92 11.23 16.88 -4.66
N ASP A 93 12.50 16.48 -4.70
CA ASP A 93 13.29 16.60 -5.93
C ASP A 93 12.88 15.52 -6.94
N TRP A 94 11.94 15.87 -7.82
CA TRP A 94 11.46 14.99 -8.88
C TRP A 94 12.55 14.51 -9.85
N LYS A 95 13.70 15.21 -9.94
CA LYS A 95 14.82 14.79 -10.81
C LYS A 95 15.45 13.49 -10.34
N LEU A 96 15.30 13.14 -9.06
CA LEU A 96 15.79 11.86 -8.52
C LEU A 96 15.13 10.64 -9.20
N LEU A 97 13.92 10.80 -9.74
CA LEU A 97 13.24 9.75 -10.53
C LEU A 97 13.90 9.48 -11.89
N GLN A 98 14.84 10.33 -12.32
CA GLN A 98 15.63 10.14 -13.55
C GLN A 98 16.90 9.33 -13.32
N ASN A 99 17.23 8.99 -12.07
CA ASN A 99 18.39 8.18 -11.72
C ASN A 99 17.96 6.72 -11.44
N PRO A 100 18.35 5.74 -12.28
CA PRO A 100 17.95 4.35 -12.11
C PRO A 100 18.44 3.73 -10.80
N GLU A 101 19.62 4.13 -10.29
CA GLU A 101 20.14 3.60 -9.01
C GLU A 101 19.32 4.08 -7.81
N LEU A 102 18.79 5.30 -7.87
CA LEU A 102 17.90 5.81 -6.83
C LEU A 102 16.51 5.19 -6.94
N VAL A 103 16.00 5.01 -8.16
CA VAL A 103 14.69 4.40 -8.40
C VAL A 103 14.62 2.99 -7.82
N LYS A 104 15.70 2.19 -7.90
CA LYS A 104 15.76 0.84 -7.29
C LYS A 104 15.44 0.81 -5.79
N LYS A 105 15.58 1.93 -5.07
CA LYS A 105 15.25 2.05 -3.64
C LYS A 105 13.76 2.37 -3.38
N LEU A 106 13.02 2.76 -4.42
CA LEU A 106 11.68 3.30 -4.28
C LEU A 106 10.60 2.21 -4.27
N PHE A 107 9.70 2.32 -3.29
CA PHE A 107 8.56 1.44 -3.11
C PHE A 107 7.66 1.44 -4.35
N GLN A 108 7.13 0.27 -4.72
CA GLN A 108 6.29 0.01 -5.91
C GLN A 108 6.94 0.25 -7.28
N VAL A 109 7.92 1.14 -7.42
CA VAL A 109 8.48 1.55 -8.73
C VAL A 109 9.92 1.08 -8.98
N HIS A 110 10.56 0.40 -8.02
CA HIS A 110 11.96 -0.08 -8.08
C HIS A 110 12.39 -0.78 -9.37
N ASN A 111 11.49 -1.54 -10.02
CA ASN A 111 11.78 -2.28 -11.25
C ASN A 111 11.15 -1.65 -12.50
N HIS A 112 10.76 -0.37 -12.44
CA HIS A 112 9.93 0.27 -13.46
C HIS A 112 10.48 1.62 -13.95
N PHE A 113 11.80 1.71 -14.03
CA PHE A 113 12.49 2.92 -14.51
C PHE A 113 12.04 3.35 -15.91
N ASP A 114 11.87 2.41 -16.85
CA ASP A 114 11.45 2.72 -18.22
C ASP A 114 10.11 3.46 -18.29
N LEU A 115 9.17 3.14 -17.37
CA LEU A 115 7.88 3.82 -17.32
C LEU A 115 8.02 5.21 -16.72
N LEU A 116 8.81 5.36 -15.67
CA LEU A 116 9.12 6.66 -15.06
C LEU A 116 9.81 7.59 -16.06
N GLN A 117 10.75 7.06 -16.87
CA GLN A 117 11.47 7.82 -17.88
C GLN A 117 10.55 8.32 -19.01
N GLN A 118 9.55 7.52 -19.40
CA GLN A 118 8.58 7.90 -20.43
C GLN A 118 7.54 8.90 -19.92
N VAL A 119 7.02 8.70 -18.71
CA VAL A 119 5.94 9.54 -18.16
C VAL A 119 6.47 10.82 -17.53
N GLN A 120 7.68 10.78 -16.96
CA GLN A 120 8.34 11.88 -16.25
C GLN A 120 7.42 12.56 -15.23
N PRO A 121 6.94 11.83 -14.21
CA PRO A 121 6.07 12.40 -13.20
C PRO A 121 6.78 13.51 -12.43
N ASN A 122 6.08 14.64 -12.25
CA ASN A 122 6.53 15.81 -11.51
C ASN A 122 5.47 16.27 -10.49
N ASP A 123 4.49 15.42 -10.21
CA ASP A 123 3.43 15.62 -9.24
C ASP A 123 2.89 14.26 -8.76
N VAL A 124 2.18 14.26 -7.63
CA VAL A 124 1.65 13.05 -6.97
C VAL A 124 0.60 12.33 -7.82
N GLU A 125 -0.24 13.06 -8.56
CA GLU A 125 -1.30 12.46 -9.38
C GLU A 125 -0.71 11.74 -10.60
N THR A 126 0.26 12.36 -11.28
CA THR A 126 0.98 11.74 -12.39
C THR A 126 1.79 10.53 -11.91
N LEU A 127 2.43 10.59 -10.73
CA LEU A 127 3.09 9.41 -10.16
C LEU A 127 2.09 8.30 -9.80
N ALA A 128 0.88 8.66 -9.33
CA ALA A 128 -0.16 7.69 -9.03
C ALA A 128 -0.64 6.98 -10.31
N ASP A 129 -0.75 7.72 -11.41
CA ASP A 129 -1.07 7.15 -12.71
C ASP A 129 0.01 6.17 -13.19
N VAL A 130 1.29 6.48 -12.97
CA VAL A 130 2.41 5.54 -13.22
C VAL A 130 2.19 4.25 -12.43
N ILE A 131 1.97 4.35 -11.12
CA ILE A 131 1.75 3.19 -10.23
C ILE A 131 0.52 2.37 -10.65
N ALA A 132 -0.55 3.02 -11.12
CA ALA A 132 -1.73 2.37 -11.67
C ALA A 132 -1.42 1.64 -13.00
N MET A 133 -0.62 2.24 -13.88
CA MET A 133 -0.18 1.61 -15.14
C MET A 133 0.76 0.41 -14.94
N LEU A 134 1.41 0.26 -13.78
CA LEU A 134 2.22 -0.92 -13.48
C LEU A 134 1.41 -2.22 -13.44
N ARG A 135 0.10 -2.13 -13.19
CA ARG A 135 -0.79 -3.29 -13.11
C ARG A 135 -0.92 -3.94 -14.50
N PRO A 136 -0.82 -5.28 -14.63
CA PRO A 136 -0.72 -5.96 -15.92
C PRO A 136 -1.77 -5.53 -16.96
N ARG A 137 -3.04 -5.38 -16.55
CA ARG A 137 -4.14 -4.99 -17.45
C ARG A 137 -4.12 -3.53 -17.89
N LYS A 138 -3.43 -2.64 -17.15
CA LYS A 138 -3.41 -1.20 -17.41
C LYS A 138 -2.18 -0.75 -18.20
N ARG A 139 -1.15 -1.60 -18.34
CA ARG A 139 0.09 -1.30 -19.10
C ARG A 139 -0.16 -0.86 -20.55
N GLY A 140 -1.17 -1.44 -21.21
CA GLY A 140 -1.53 -1.10 -22.59
C GLY A 140 -2.00 0.35 -22.79
N LEU A 141 -2.35 1.05 -21.71
CA LEU A 141 -2.84 2.42 -21.76
C LEU A 141 -1.73 3.47 -21.95
N LEU A 142 -0.46 3.11 -21.78
CA LEU A 142 0.67 4.03 -21.81
C LEU A 142 0.72 4.91 -23.07
N LYS A 143 0.60 4.31 -24.26
CA LYS A 143 0.66 5.08 -25.52
C LYS A 143 -0.44 6.14 -25.62
N ASN A 144 -1.64 5.82 -25.17
CA ASN A 144 -2.75 6.76 -25.15
C ASN A 144 -2.59 7.79 -24.03
N TYR A 145 -2.05 7.38 -22.88
CA TYR A 145 -1.80 8.24 -21.73
C TYR A 145 -0.79 9.35 -22.07
N LEU A 146 0.30 9.00 -22.78
CA LEU A 146 1.30 9.96 -23.26
C LEU A 146 0.73 10.98 -24.26
N ARG A 147 -0.34 10.63 -24.99
CA ARG A 147 -1.03 11.55 -25.90
C ARG A 147 -2.01 12.46 -25.18
N ASP A 148 -2.80 11.89 -24.26
CA ASP A 148 -3.82 12.62 -23.50
C ASP A 148 -4.06 11.96 -22.13
N ARG A 149 -3.38 12.48 -21.11
CA ARG A 149 -3.48 11.99 -19.73
C ARG A 149 -4.90 12.11 -19.19
N LYS A 150 -5.58 13.23 -19.46
CA LYS A 150 -6.91 13.54 -18.92
C LYS A 150 -7.95 12.55 -19.45
N LYS A 151 -7.88 12.22 -20.74
CA LYS A 151 -8.79 11.25 -21.36
C LYS A 151 -8.56 9.83 -20.85
N VAL A 152 -7.32 9.45 -20.53
CA VAL A 152 -6.98 8.07 -20.14
C VAL A 152 -7.17 7.79 -18.64
N ARG A 153 -7.03 8.80 -17.77
CA ARG A 153 -7.18 8.65 -16.31
C ARG A 153 -8.44 7.89 -15.85
N PRO A 154 -9.65 8.15 -16.39
CA PRO A 154 -10.84 7.39 -16.00
C PRO A 154 -10.71 5.87 -16.25
N PHE A 155 -9.95 5.47 -17.27
CA PHE A 155 -9.75 4.06 -17.62
C PHE A 155 -8.71 3.36 -16.73
N LEU A 156 -7.74 4.12 -16.19
CA LEU A 156 -6.76 3.60 -15.23
C LEU A 156 -7.44 3.06 -13.96
N TYR A 157 -8.45 3.79 -13.48
CA TYR A 157 -9.14 3.51 -12.22
C TYR A 157 -10.53 2.88 -12.40
N ARG A 158 -10.93 2.57 -13.64
CA ARG A 158 -12.18 1.84 -13.90
C ARG A 158 -12.07 0.43 -13.32
N GLN A 159 -13.08 0.06 -12.52
CA GLN A 159 -13.27 -1.30 -12.01
C GLN A 159 -13.72 -2.19 -13.16
N ASP A 160 -13.11 -3.37 -13.30
CA ASP A 160 -13.62 -4.40 -14.20
C ASP A 160 -14.69 -5.18 -13.41
N ASP A 161 -15.85 -5.43 -14.00
CA ASP A 161 -16.99 -6.09 -13.32
C ASP A 161 -16.64 -7.50 -12.79
N GLU A 162 -15.61 -8.14 -13.34
CA GLU A 162 -15.12 -9.46 -12.94
C GLU A 162 -14.01 -9.42 -11.86
N ASP A 163 -13.46 -8.24 -11.54
CA ASP A 163 -12.32 -8.11 -10.63
C ASP A 163 -12.71 -7.41 -9.32
N LYS A 164 -12.98 -8.22 -8.29
CA LYS A 164 -13.20 -7.75 -6.91
C LYS A 164 -11.97 -7.03 -6.31
N SER A 165 -10.80 -7.05 -6.97
CA SER A 165 -9.54 -6.44 -6.54
C SER A 165 -9.09 -5.29 -7.46
N SER A 166 -10.03 -4.57 -8.08
CA SER A 166 -9.69 -3.40 -8.90
C SER A 166 -8.85 -2.37 -8.12
N PHE A 167 -7.70 -2.01 -8.69
CA PHE A 167 -6.76 -1.07 -8.08
C PHE A 167 -7.36 0.34 -7.98
N LYS A 168 -7.57 0.82 -6.75
CA LYS A 168 -8.27 2.08 -6.47
C LYS A 168 -7.34 3.30 -6.61
N LYS A 169 -7.88 4.44 -7.05
CA LYS A 169 -7.14 5.71 -7.09
C LYS A 169 -6.55 6.09 -5.73
N GLY A 170 -7.29 5.86 -4.64
CA GLY A 170 -6.80 6.12 -3.28
C GLY A 170 -5.53 5.35 -2.94
N HIS A 171 -5.42 4.08 -3.35
CA HIS A 171 -4.21 3.27 -3.14
C HIS A 171 -3.03 3.81 -3.97
N ALA A 172 -3.29 4.18 -5.22
CA ALA A 172 -2.27 4.77 -6.09
C ALA A 172 -1.70 6.07 -5.49
N ILE A 173 -2.56 6.93 -4.96
CA ILE A 173 -2.16 8.18 -4.30
C ILE A 173 -1.38 7.90 -3.02
N ALA A 174 -1.85 6.99 -2.15
CA ALA A 174 -1.13 6.62 -0.94
C ALA A 174 0.30 6.12 -1.25
N TYR A 175 0.45 5.24 -2.25
CA TYR A 175 1.75 4.77 -2.67
C TYR A 175 2.63 5.88 -3.26
N SER A 176 2.06 6.81 -4.01
CA SER A 176 2.80 7.99 -4.49
C SER A 176 3.31 8.86 -3.34
N LEU A 177 2.51 9.06 -2.28
CA LEU A 177 2.93 9.82 -1.11
C LEU A 177 4.09 9.12 -0.36
N ASN A 178 4.07 7.79 -0.28
CA ASN A 178 5.19 7.02 0.25
C ASN A 178 6.47 7.23 -0.58
N VAL A 179 6.36 7.23 -1.91
CA VAL A 179 7.49 7.54 -2.79
C VAL A 179 7.98 8.99 -2.59
N VAL A 180 7.08 9.97 -2.42
CA VAL A 180 7.47 11.36 -2.12
C VAL A 180 8.31 11.44 -0.84
N LEU A 181 7.90 10.76 0.23
CA LEU A 181 8.67 10.67 1.47
C LEU A 181 10.04 10.03 1.23
N GLN A 182 10.10 8.93 0.48
CA GLN A 182 11.36 8.29 0.11
C GLN A 182 12.31 9.21 -0.68
N LEU A 183 11.78 10.05 -1.58
CA LEU A 183 12.59 11.03 -2.31
C LEU A 183 13.21 12.08 -1.38
N HIS A 184 12.47 12.54 -0.36
CA HIS A 184 13.01 13.43 0.67
C HIS A 184 14.11 12.75 1.49
N LEU A 185 13.92 11.49 1.89
CA LEU A 185 14.93 10.71 2.64
C LEU A 185 16.20 10.45 1.81
N ILE A 186 16.07 10.12 0.53
CA ILE A 186 17.21 9.97 -0.39
C ILE A 186 17.97 11.30 -0.52
N LYS A 187 17.25 12.41 -0.71
CA LYS A 187 17.87 13.74 -0.82
C LYS A 187 18.65 14.13 0.44
N ALA A 188 18.17 13.70 1.61
CA ALA A 188 18.82 13.90 2.90
C ALA A 188 19.99 12.93 3.16
N GLY A 189 20.21 11.93 2.30
CA GLY A 189 21.24 10.90 2.49
C GLY A 189 20.91 9.87 3.57
N ILE A 190 19.64 9.76 3.97
CA ILE A 190 19.16 8.80 4.97
C ILE A 190 18.89 7.42 4.33
N MET A 191 18.43 7.41 3.08
CA MET A 191 18.08 6.19 2.31
C MET A 191 18.96 5.96 1.09
#